data_AF-A0A1J8PYZ3-F1
#
_entry.id   AF-A0A1J8PYZ3-F1
#
_cell.length_a   1.000
_cell.length_b   1.000
_cell.length_c   1.000
_cell.angle_alpha   90.00
_cell.angle_beta   90.00
_cell.angle_gamma   90.00
#
_symmetry.space_group_name_H-M   'P 1'
#
loop_
_entity.id
_entity.type
_entity.pdbx_description
1 polymer ?
#
loop_
_entity_poly.entity_id
_entity_poly.type
_entity_poly.pdbx_seq_one_letter_code
_entity_poly.pdbx_strand_id
1 'polypeptide(L)'
;MRKVIVTGTPPADWIAEADAITAQLQGAPDEAARKIILDEHEGFWRDARIRNWLMGQFANKCWYTEAEESISPIHVDHFRPKGRVKNLDGSYESGYWWLTFNWKNYVIAGHLINSKKSDVFPIIAGEQRAAVNCSEMLLKLEGAVLIDPLTDQTRLISYDRDDDGCVAVLAGGIDELEQFKAEKNYRNFRFESY
;
A
#
# COMPACT_ATOMS: atom_id res chain seq x y z
N MET A 1 -0.81 -3.04 -16.07
CA MET A 1 -1.20 -3.49 -14.72
C MET A 1 -2.70 -3.34 -14.57
N ARG A 2 -3.37 -4.36 -14.08
CA ARG A 2 -4.80 -4.41 -13.81
C ARG A 2 -5.09 -3.80 -12.45
N LYS A 3 -6.16 -3.01 -12.42
CA LYS A 3 -6.77 -2.50 -11.20
C LYS A 3 -7.29 -3.66 -10.36
N VAL A 4 -7.00 -3.62 -9.06
CA VAL A 4 -7.61 -4.52 -8.08
C VAL A 4 -9.01 -4.02 -7.76
N ILE A 5 -10.01 -4.89 -7.90
CA ILE A 5 -11.40 -4.60 -7.56
C ILE A 5 -11.75 -5.38 -6.31
N VAL A 6 -11.76 -4.68 -5.17
CA VAL A 6 -12.17 -5.26 -3.88
C VAL A 6 -13.69 -5.40 -3.86
N THR A 7 -14.18 -6.58 -3.49
CA THR A 7 -15.61 -6.89 -3.40
C THR A 7 -15.99 -7.33 -1.99
N GLY A 8 -17.10 -6.80 -1.47
CA GLY A 8 -17.55 -7.08 -0.11
C GLY A 8 -16.67 -6.42 0.97
N THR A 9 -16.72 -6.97 2.17
CA THR A 9 -15.96 -6.52 3.34
C THR A 9 -15.22 -7.69 3.97
N PRO A 10 -14.13 -7.43 4.74
CA PRO A 10 -13.50 -8.46 5.56
C PRO A 10 -14.48 -9.11 6.56
N PRO A 11 -14.07 -10.21 7.21
CA PRO A 11 -14.83 -10.82 8.30
C PRO A 11 -15.23 -9.79 9.36
N ALA A 12 -16.51 -9.80 9.76
CA ALA A 12 -17.09 -8.78 10.63
C ALA A 12 -16.48 -8.75 12.04
N ASP A 13 -16.08 -9.91 12.55
CA ASP A 13 -15.34 -10.07 13.80
C ASP A 13 -13.96 -9.37 13.73
N TRP A 14 -13.22 -9.57 12.64
CA TRP A 14 -11.96 -8.87 12.41
C TRP A 14 -12.18 -7.36 12.32
N ILE A 15 -13.23 -6.89 11.63
CA ILE A 15 -13.55 -5.45 11.55
C ILE A 15 -13.84 -4.88 12.94
N ALA A 16 -14.66 -5.55 13.74
CA ALA A 16 -15.02 -5.07 15.08
C ALA A 16 -13.79 -4.96 15.99
N GLU A 17 -12.89 -5.95 15.96
CA GLU A 17 -11.62 -5.92 16.68
C GLU A 17 -10.70 -4.79 16.16
N ALA A 18 -10.59 -4.61 14.83
CA ALA A 18 -9.83 -3.55 14.20
C ALA A 18 -10.29 -2.15 14.63
N ASP A 19 -11.60 -1.93 14.64
CA ASP A 19 -12.23 -0.68 15.05
C ASP A 19 -11.98 -0.40 16.54
N ALA A 20 -12.05 -1.43 17.39
CA ALA A 20 -11.75 -1.30 18.82
C ALA A 20 -10.28 -0.90 19.07
N ILE A 21 -9.32 -1.50 18.36
CA ILE A 21 -7.90 -1.14 18.49
C ILE A 21 -7.66 0.27 17.94
N THR A 22 -8.31 0.63 16.83
CA THR A 22 -8.22 1.98 16.25
C THR A 22 -8.74 3.03 17.22
N ALA A 23 -9.84 2.77 17.92
CA ALA A 23 -10.36 3.66 18.96
C ALA A 23 -9.35 3.85 20.12
N GLN A 24 -8.64 2.79 20.53
CA GLN A 24 -7.57 2.90 21.53
C GLN A 24 -6.42 3.78 21.03
N LEU A 25 -5.98 3.61 19.78
CA LEU A 25 -4.93 4.43 19.17
C LEU A 25 -5.32 5.92 19.12
N GLN A 26 -6.59 6.21 18.81
CA GLN A 26 -7.10 7.58 18.78
C GLN A 26 -7.20 8.21 20.17
N GLY A 27 -7.49 7.41 21.20
CA GLY A 27 -7.56 7.85 22.60
C GLY A 27 -6.19 7.95 23.30
N ALA A 28 -5.11 7.48 22.67
CA ALA A 28 -3.78 7.51 23.25
C ALA A 28 -3.27 8.97 23.41
N PRO A 29 -2.68 9.34 24.57
CA PRO A 29 -2.31 10.72 24.87
C PRO A 29 -1.12 11.23 24.06
N ASP A 30 -0.23 10.34 23.63
CA ASP A 30 1.00 10.69 22.92
C ASP A 30 1.50 9.56 22.02
N GLU A 31 2.62 9.80 21.34
CA GLU A 31 3.24 8.84 20.43
C GLU A 31 3.79 7.60 21.14
N ALA A 32 4.28 7.73 22.38
CA ALA A 32 4.82 6.60 23.13
C ALA A 32 3.72 5.62 23.51
N ALA A 33 2.56 6.13 23.96
CA ALA A 33 1.37 5.32 24.23
C ALA A 33 0.84 4.64 22.95
N ARG A 34 0.80 5.36 21.82
CA ARG A 34 0.43 4.75 20.52
C ARG A 34 1.39 3.63 20.14
N LYS A 35 2.70 3.81 20.34
CA LYS A 35 3.70 2.79 20.03
C LYS A 35 3.47 1.50 20.82
N ILE A 36 3.16 1.59 22.11
CA ILE A 36 2.85 0.42 22.95
C ILE A 36 1.66 -0.35 22.37
N ILE A 37 0.56 0.35 22.05
CA ILE A 37 -0.64 -0.27 21.46
C ILE A 37 -0.32 -0.94 20.12
N LEU A 38 0.47 -0.28 19.26
CA LEU A 38 0.87 -0.83 17.96
C LEU A 38 1.73 -2.10 18.10
N ASP A 39 2.67 -2.10 19.04
CA ASP A 39 3.56 -3.25 19.28
C ASP A 39 2.77 -4.44 19.87
N GLU A 40 1.83 -4.19 20.78
CA GLU A 40 0.96 -5.22 21.36
C GLU A 40 0.04 -5.89 20.33
N HIS A 41 -0.35 -5.16 19.28
CA HIS A 41 -1.32 -5.61 18.28
C HIS A 41 -0.68 -5.92 16.91
N GLU A 42 0.64 -6.10 16.83
CA GLU A 42 1.30 -6.28 15.53
C GLU A 42 0.90 -7.54 14.76
N GLY A 43 0.44 -8.56 15.48
CA GLY A 43 -0.07 -9.79 14.89
C GLY A 43 -1.39 -9.59 14.14
N PHE A 44 -2.11 -8.50 14.41
CA PHE A 44 -3.50 -8.34 13.96
C PHE A 44 -3.63 -8.07 12.46
N TRP A 45 -2.72 -7.30 11.86
CA TRP A 45 -2.66 -7.15 10.40
C TRP A 45 -2.02 -8.36 9.70
N ARG A 46 -1.45 -9.30 10.46
CA ARG A 46 -0.93 -10.58 9.97
C ARG A 46 -1.94 -11.72 10.15
N ASP A 47 -3.12 -11.44 10.70
CA ASP A 47 -4.17 -12.42 10.95
C ASP A 47 -4.60 -13.12 9.63
N ALA A 48 -4.75 -14.44 9.69
CA ALA A 48 -5.18 -15.25 8.57
C ALA A 48 -6.57 -14.84 8.03
N ARG A 49 -7.48 -14.36 8.88
CA ARG A 49 -8.81 -13.85 8.50
C ARG A 49 -8.71 -12.77 7.44
N ILE A 50 -7.99 -11.69 7.73
CA ILE A 50 -7.82 -10.56 6.81
C ILE A 50 -6.91 -10.92 5.64
N ARG A 51 -5.81 -11.64 5.90
CA ARG A 51 -4.85 -12.03 4.86
C ARG A 51 -5.52 -12.89 3.79
N ASN A 52 -6.24 -13.93 4.17
CA ASN A 52 -6.88 -14.84 3.22
C ASN A 52 -8.00 -14.14 2.44
N TRP A 53 -8.77 -13.27 3.12
CA TRP A 53 -9.79 -12.46 2.44
C TRP A 53 -9.18 -11.53 1.38
N LEU A 54 -8.09 -10.82 1.72
CA LEU A 54 -7.40 -9.92 0.81
C LEU A 54 -6.78 -10.66 -0.40
N MET A 55 -6.16 -11.81 -0.16
CA MET A 55 -5.59 -12.63 -1.25
C MET A 55 -6.65 -13.07 -2.27
N GLY A 56 -7.87 -13.35 -1.79
CA GLY A 56 -9.03 -13.67 -2.63
C GLY A 56 -9.49 -12.53 -3.56
N GLN A 57 -9.09 -11.28 -3.30
CA GLN A 57 -9.52 -10.12 -4.11
C GLN A 57 -8.76 -9.99 -5.43
N PHE A 58 -7.62 -10.67 -5.59
CA PHE A 58 -6.76 -10.50 -6.76
C PHE A 58 -6.00 -11.77 -7.16
N ALA A 59 -6.70 -12.90 -7.17
CA ALA A 59 -6.16 -14.19 -7.63
C ALA A 59 -4.84 -14.59 -6.96
N ASN A 60 -4.68 -14.28 -5.66
CA ASN A 60 -3.46 -14.53 -4.89
C ASN A 60 -2.17 -13.90 -5.46
N LYS A 61 -2.29 -12.82 -6.25
CA LYS A 61 -1.15 -12.11 -6.85
C LYS A 61 -0.73 -10.92 -6.00
N CYS A 62 0.52 -10.48 -6.19
CA CYS A 62 0.99 -9.21 -5.68
C CYS A 62 0.17 -8.07 -6.31
N TRP A 63 -0.39 -7.18 -5.50
CA TRP A 63 -1.18 -6.05 -5.94
C TRP A 63 -0.33 -4.92 -6.52
N TYR A 64 0.98 -4.88 -6.30
CA TYR A 64 1.85 -3.90 -6.96
C TYR A 64 2.38 -4.37 -8.31
N THR A 65 2.54 -5.68 -8.49
CA THR A 65 3.29 -6.22 -9.63
C THR A 65 2.56 -7.29 -10.43
N GLU A 66 1.37 -7.72 -10.00
CA GLU A 66 0.64 -8.87 -10.56
C GLU A 66 1.41 -10.20 -10.59
N ALA A 67 2.63 -10.23 -10.05
CA ALA A 67 3.42 -11.44 -9.99
C ALA A 67 2.76 -12.45 -9.06
N GLU A 68 2.78 -13.71 -9.48
CA GLU A 68 2.52 -14.85 -8.62
C GLU A 68 3.81 -15.14 -7.84
N GLU A 69 3.71 -15.14 -6.52
CA GLU A 69 4.84 -15.50 -5.66
C GLU A 69 4.78 -17.00 -5.39
N SER A 70 5.66 -17.76 -6.05
CA SER A 70 5.76 -19.22 -5.87
C SER A 70 6.75 -19.63 -4.77
N ILE A 71 7.66 -18.73 -4.39
CA ILE A 71 8.78 -19.03 -3.48
C ILE A 71 8.67 -18.23 -2.17
N SER A 72 8.28 -16.96 -2.23
CA SER A 72 8.27 -16.07 -1.06
C SER A 72 6.87 -15.93 -0.45
N PRO A 73 6.75 -15.84 0.89
CA PRO A 73 5.47 -15.54 1.52
C PRO A 73 4.92 -14.20 1.05
N ILE A 74 3.63 -14.21 0.70
CA ILE A 74 2.85 -13.00 0.49
C ILE A 74 2.44 -12.41 1.85
N HIS A 75 2.60 -11.10 2.00
CA HIS A 75 2.28 -10.34 3.21
C HIS A 75 1.18 -9.31 2.97
N VAL A 76 0.53 -8.94 4.07
CA VAL A 76 -0.27 -7.71 4.15
C VAL A 76 0.69 -6.54 4.36
N ASP A 77 0.64 -5.58 3.45
CA ASP A 77 1.40 -4.33 3.47
C ASP A 77 0.45 -3.14 3.70
N HIS A 78 0.99 -2.05 4.25
CA HIS A 78 0.30 -0.79 4.45
C HIS A 78 0.62 0.14 3.28
N PHE A 79 -0.36 0.43 2.41
CA PHE A 79 -0.19 1.37 1.29
C PHE A 79 0.39 2.69 1.79
N ARG A 80 -0.25 3.27 2.81
CA ARG A 80 0.28 4.34 3.65
C ARG A 80 1.00 3.76 4.87
N PRO A 81 2.33 3.89 4.98
CA PRO A 81 3.13 3.33 6.07
C PRO A 81 2.66 3.80 7.46
N LYS A 82 2.54 2.87 8.41
CA LYS A 82 2.04 3.15 9.77
C LYS A 82 3.00 3.91 10.67
N GLY A 83 4.29 3.61 10.61
CA GLY A 83 5.28 4.11 11.59
C GLY A 83 5.95 5.40 11.15
N ARG A 84 6.52 5.40 9.94
CA ARG A 84 7.16 6.56 9.32
C ARG A 84 6.99 6.51 7.82
N VAL A 85 7.11 7.67 7.18
CA VAL A 85 7.05 7.84 5.72
C VAL A 85 8.36 8.43 5.24
N LYS A 86 8.87 7.91 4.14
CA LYS A 86 10.04 8.44 3.42
C LYS A 86 9.60 9.25 2.20
N ASN A 87 10.03 10.51 2.15
CA ASN A 87 9.71 11.46 1.09
C ASN A 87 10.68 11.38 -0.10
N LEU A 88 10.39 12.14 -1.17
CA LEU A 88 11.22 12.20 -2.39
C LEU A 88 12.65 12.71 -2.13
N ASP A 89 12.80 13.63 -1.18
CA ASP A 89 14.09 14.20 -0.77
C ASP A 89 14.84 13.30 0.23
N GLY A 90 14.25 12.16 0.61
CA GLY A 90 14.81 11.23 1.59
C GLY A 90 14.56 11.61 3.04
N SER A 91 13.85 12.71 3.31
CA SER A 91 13.39 13.07 4.66
C SER A 91 12.35 12.05 5.16
N TYR A 92 12.22 12.00 6.50
CA TYR A 92 11.23 11.15 7.17
C TYR A 92 10.22 11.98 7.92
N GLU A 93 8.98 11.52 7.88
CA GLU A 93 7.87 12.06 8.65
C GLU A 93 7.14 10.96 9.44
N SER A 94 6.27 11.38 10.37
CA SER A 94 5.41 10.45 11.11
C SER A 94 4.48 9.68 10.16
N GLY A 95 4.29 8.40 10.43
CA GLY A 95 3.45 7.52 9.63
C GLY A 95 1.95 7.76 9.81
N TYR A 96 1.16 7.06 9.00
CA TYR A 96 -0.29 7.02 9.06
C TYR A 96 -0.77 6.03 10.11
N TRP A 97 -0.36 6.23 11.37
CA TRP A 97 -0.64 5.29 12.47
C TRP A 97 -2.14 5.03 12.67
N TRP A 98 -3.00 6.02 12.39
CA TRP A 98 -4.46 5.90 12.49
C TRP A 98 -5.08 5.02 11.39
N LEU A 99 -4.30 4.64 10.38
CA LEU A 99 -4.68 3.71 9.31
C LEU A 99 -4.08 2.31 9.50
N THR A 100 -3.43 2.04 10.64
CA THR A 100 -2.74 0.77 10.88
C THR A 100 -3.68 -0.42 10.80
N PHE A 101 -4.91 -0.29 11.32
CA PHE A 101 -5.93 -1.35 11.35
C PHE A 101 -7.07 -1.10 10.36
N ASN A 102 -6.88 -0.16 9.44
CA ASN A 102 -7.85 0.11 8.38
C ASN A 102 -7.56 -0.80 7.18
N TRP A 103 -8.42 -1.79 6.94
CA TRP A 103 -8.26 -2.73 5.83
C TRP A 103 -8.27 -2.06 4.44
N LYS A 104 -8.84 -0.85 4.29
CA LYS A 104 -8.76 -0.08 3.04
C LYS A 104 -7.36 0.48 2.77
N ASN A 105 -6.49 0.47 3.77
CA ASN A 105 -5.07 0.81 3.64
C ASN A 105 -4.19 -0.43 3.40
N TYR A 106 -4.79 -1.63 3.33
CA TYR A 106 -4.05 -2.87 3.14
C TYR A 106 -3.90 -3.25 1.68
N VAL A 107 -2.71 -3.71 1.35
CA VAL A 107 -2.33 -4.17 0.02
C VAL A 107 -1.61 -5.50 0.17
N ILE A 108 -1.78 -6.40 -0.80
CA ILE A 108 -1.09 -7.68 -0.81
C ILE A 108 0.21 -7.54 -1.60
N ALA A 109 1.34 -7.84 -0.98
CA ALA A 109 2.64 -7.73 -1.62
C ALA A 109 3.54 -8.93 -1.28
N GLY A 110 4.32 -9.40 -2.26
CA GLY A 110 5.40 -10.34 -2.02
C GLY A 110 6.47 -9.75 -1.11
N HIS A 111 7.19 -10.59 -0.37
CA HIS A 111 8.19 -10.16 0.62
C HIS A 111 9.24 -9.19 0.05
N LEU A 112 9.75 -9.44 -1.16
CA LEU A 112 10.75 -8.58 -1.80
C LEU A 112 10.16 -7.21 -2.15
N ILE A 113 8.95 -7.18 -2.70
CA ILE A 113 8.24 -5.95 -3.08
C ILE A 113 7.88 -5.13 -1.84
N ASN A 114 7.38 -5.77 -0.79
CA ASN A 114 7.11 -5.12 0.49
C ASN A 114 8.40 -4.55 1.10
N SER A 115 9.50 -5.31 1.09
CA SER A 115 10.80 -4.83 1.60
C SER A 115 11.36 -3.65 0.79
N LYS A 116 11.20 -3.65 -0.53
CA LYS A 116 11.59 -2.53 -1.40
C LYS A 116 10.74 -1.30 -1.14
N LYS A 117 9.42 -1.47 -0.98
CA LYS A 117 8.51 -0.38 -0.64
C LYS A 117 8.82 0.20 0.73
N SER A 118 8.90 -0.64 1.77
CA SER A 118 9.16 -0.24 3.14
C SER A 118 8.29 0.96 3.55
N ASP A 119 8.90 2.08 3.90
CA ASP A 119 8.30 3.35 4.30
C ASP A 119 8.15 4.34 3.13
N VAL A 120 8.43 3.95 1.89
CA VAL A 120 8.29 4.81 0.70
C VAL A 120 6.81 5.10 0.45
N PHE A 121 6.43 6.36 0.71
CA PHE A 121 5.13 6.91 0.37
C PHE A 121 5.25 8.42 0.11
N PRO A 122 5.99 8.84 -0.93
CA PRO A 122 6.13 10.25 -1.24
C PRO A 122 4.82 10.85 -1.76
N ILE A 123 4.59 12.12 -1.44
CA ILE A 123 3.57 12.96 -2.07
C ILE A 123 4.20 13.92 -3.08
N ILE A 124 3.41 14.41 -4.03
CA ILE A 124 3.84 15.37 -5.05
C ILE A 124 4.31 16.67 -4.39
N ALA A 125 5.35 17.29 -4.94
CA ALA A 125 5.86 18.55 -4.43
C ALA A 125 4.77 19.65 -4.48
N GLY A 126 4.53 20.31 -3.36
CA GLY A 126 3.48 21.32 -3.21
C GLY A 126 2.14 20.79 -2.70
N GLU A 127 1.94 19.47 -2.69
CA GLU A 127 0.76 18.85 -2.08
C GLU A 127 0.92 18.69 -0.57
N GLN A 128 -0.18 18.36 0.11
CA GLN A 128 -0.20 18.14 1.56
C GLN A 128 -0.66 16.72 1.89
N ARG A 129 0.02 16.11 2.86
CA ARG A 129 -0.39 14.82 3.42
C ARG A 129 -1.74 14.97 4.10
N ALA A 130 -2.54 13.91 4.01
CA ALA A 130 -3.84 13.91 4.64
C ALA A 130 -3.71 14.00 6.17
N ALA A 131 -4.49 14.88 6.78
CA ALA A 131 -4.51 15.04 8.22
C ALA A 131 -5.04 13.78 8.94
N VAL A 132 -4.66 13.62 10.21
CA VAL A 132 -5.18 12.54 11.07
C VAL A 132 -6.70 12.58 11.08
N ASN A 133 -7.33 11.41 10.92
CA ASN A 133 -8.80 11.24 10.92
C ASN A 133 -9.56 12.07 9.86
N CYS A 134 -8.89 12.47 8.78
CA CYS A 134 -9.59 13.05 7.63
C CYS A 134 -10.51 12.02 6.94
N SER A 135 -11.41 12.52 6.08
CA SER A 135 -12.30 11.65 5.32
C SER A 135 -11.54 10.83 4.27
N GLU A 136 -12.12 9.70 3.85
CA GLU A 136 -11.55 8.86 2.78
C GLU A 136 -11.36 9.65 1.46
N MET A 137 -12.22 10.65 1.21
CA MET A 137 -12.07 11.55 0.07
C MET A 137 -10.77 12.36 0.16
N LEU A 138 -10.45 12.94 1.32
CA LEU A 138 -9.23 13.71 1.50
C LEU A 138 -7.97 12.84 1.42
N LEU A 139 -8.02 11.59 1.90
CA LEU A 139 -6.92 10.63 1.72
C LEU A 139 -6.58 10.40 0.24
N LYS A 140 -7.58 10.37 -0.64
CA LYS A 140 -7.38 10.16 -2.08
C LYS A 140 -6.81 11.39 -2.79
N LEU A 141 -6.85 12.57 -2.17
CA LEU A 141 -6.42 13.84 -2.75
C LEU A 141 -5.00 14.27 -2.34
N GLU A 142 -4.33 13.56 -1.43
CA GLU A 142 -3.00 13.94 -0.91
C GLU A 142 -1.82 13.84 -1.93
N GLY A 143 -2.13 13.59 -3.20
CA GLY A 143 -1.12 13.59 -4.26
C GLY A 143 -0.06 12.50 -4.13
N ALA A 144 -0.41 11.30 -3.66
CA ALA A 144 0.55 10.21 -3.53
C ALA A 144 1.25 9.89 -4.87
N VAL A 145 2.57 9.74 -4.85
CA VAL A 145 3.39 9.36 -6.01
C VAL A 145 3.36 7.85 -6.25
N LEU A 146 3.23 7.06 -5.18
CA LEU A 146 3.04 5.61 -5.27
C LEU A 146 1.73 5.32 -6.05
N ILE A 147 1.79 4.39 -7.00
CA ILE A 147 0.61 3.97 -7.76
C ILE A 147 -0.30 3.19 -6.82
N ASP A 148 -1.55 3.65 -6.67
CA ASP A 148 -2.57 2.94 -5.90
C ASP A 148 -3.17 1.79 -6.72
N PRO A 149 -2.97 0.52 -6.32
CA PRO A 149 -3.53 -0.65 -7.01
C PRO A 149 -5.05 -0.66 -7.13
N LEU A 150 -5.74 0.10 -6.28
CA LEU A 150 -7.20 0.19 -6.24
C LEU A 150 -7.76 1.25 -7.22
N THR A 151 -6.91 1.94 -7.98
CA THR A 151 -7.30 3.06 -8.83
C THR A 151 -6.92 2.85 -10.30
N ASP A 152 -7.38 3.75 -11.15
CA ASP A 152 -7.07 3.72 -12.58
C ASP A 152 -5.61 4.13 -12.87
N GLN A 153 -4.85 4.55 -11.84
CA GLN A 153 -3.40 4.79 -11.95
C GLN A 153 -2.62 3.51 -12.28
N THR A 154 -3.21 2.34 -12.08
CA THR A 154 -2.65 1.06 -12.55
C THR A 154 -2.41 1.04 -14.06
N ARG A 155 -3.12 1.87 -14.84
CA ARG A 155 -2.89 2.04 -16.29
C ARG A 155 -1.51 2.58 -16.65
N LEU A 156 -0.80 3.19 -15.70
CA LEU A 156 0.50 3.83 -15.92
C LEU A 156 1.63 2.82 -16.14
N ILE A 157 1.45 1.59 -15.68
CA ILE A 157 2.35 0.47 -15.93
C ILE A 157 1.62 -0.49 -16.88
N SER A 158 2.24 -0.88 -17.98
CA SER A 158 1.79 -1.96 -18.87
C SER A 158 2.73 -3.16 -18.74
N TYR A 159 2.36 -4.27 -19.36
CA TYR A 159 3.23 -5.43 -19.48
C TYR A 159 3.31 -5.82 -20.95
N ASP A 160 4.53 -5.85 -21.48
CA ASP A 160 4.81 -6.32 -22.83
C ASP A 160 5.36 -7.74 -22.76
N ARG A 161 5.09 -8.53 -23.80
CA ARG A 161 5.66 -9.87 -23.96
C ARG A 161 6.86 -9.80 -24.90
N ASP A 162 7.98 -10.35 -24.45
CA ASP A 162 9.15 -10.62 -25.26
C ASP A 162 9.40 -12.14 -25.34
N ASP A 163 10.51 -12.52 -25.97
CA ASP A 163 10.88 -13.94 -26.15
C ASP A 163 11.23 -14.63 -24.82
N ASP A 164 11.65 -13.86 -23.80
CA ASP A 164 12.11 -14.35 -22.51
C ASP A 164 11.04 -14.27 -21.41
N GLY A 165 9.93 -13.57 -21.64
CA GLY A 165 8.83 -13.49 -20.69
C GLY A 165 7.93 -12.27 -20.85
N CYS A 166 7.56 -11.70 -19.70
CA CYS A 166 6.67 -10.54 -19.63
C CYS A 166 7.34 -9.48 -18.78
N VAL A 167 7.60 -8.31 -19.36
CA VAL A 167 8.34 -7.22 -18.74
C VAL A 167 7.39 -6.05 -18.51
N ALA A 168 7.51 -5.39 -17.35
CA ALA A 168 6.73 -4.19 -17.12
C ALA A 168 7.30 -3.04 -17.96
N VAL A 169 6.42 -2.24 -18.56
CA VAL A 169 6.79 -1.05 -19.33
C VAL A 169 5.93 0.12 -18.90
N LEU A 170 6.38 1.34 -19.18
CA LEU A 170 5.58 2.53 -18.93
C LEU A 170 4.52 2.68 -20.02
N ALA A 171 3.31 3.12 -19.65
CA ALA A 171 2.28 3.39 -20.64
C ALA A 171 2.63 4.60 -21.53
N GLY A 172 2.30 4.50 -22.81
CA GLY A 172 2.42 5.62 -23.75
C GLY A 172 1.28 6.64 -23.62
N GLY A 173 1.53 7.88 -24.06
CA GLY A 173 0.50 8.93 -24.12
C GLY A 173 0.05 9.45 -22.75
N ILE A 174 0.90 9.34 -21.73
CA ILE A 174 0.66 9.86 -20.38
C ILE A 174 1.33 11.23 -20.20
N ASP A 175 0.79 12.06 -19.30
CA ASP A 175 1.35 13.38 -19.01
C ASP A 175 2.65 13.31 -18.17
N GLU A 176 3.32 14.45 -17.99
CA GLU A 176 4.59 14.52 -17.25
C GLU A 176 4.49 14.04 -15.80
N LEU A 177 3.37 14.32 -15.13
CA LEU A 177 3.15 13.91 -13.74
C LEU A 177 2.92 12.40 -13.65
N GLU A 178 2.13 11.87 -14.57
CA GLU A 178 1.87 10.44 -14.70
C GLU A 178 3.15 9.66 -15.05
N GLN A 179 3.97 10.20 -15.96
CA GLN A 179 5.28 9.64 -16.29
C GLN A 179 6.20 9.63 -15.06
N PHE A 180 6.25 10.74 -14.31
CA PHE A 180 7.02 10.81 -13.06
C PHE A 180 6.60 9.72 -12.07
N LYS A 181 5.30 9.53 -11.87
CA LYS A 181 4.77 8.46 -11.01
C LYS A 181 5.16 7.08 -11.53
N ALA A 182 4.96 6.82 -12.82
CA ALA A 182 5.27 5.54 -13.45
C ALA A 182 6.76 5.18 -13.29
N GLU A 183 7.67 6.10 -13.59
CA GLU A 183 9.13 5.90 -13.46
C GLU A 183 9.55 5.62 -12.02
N LYS A 184 8.99 6.34 -11.04
CA LYS A 184 9.31 6.12 -9.62
C LYS A 184 8.87 4.74 -9.17
N ASN A 185 7.67 4.31 -9.54
CA ASN A 185 7.17 2.98 -9.18
C ASN A 185 7.95 1.86 -9.89
N TYR A 186 8.27 2.04 -11.18
CA TYR A 186 9.08 1.11 -11.96
C TYR A 186 10.45 0.87 -11.32
N ARG A 187 11.15 1.96 -10.94
CA ARG A 187 12.45 1.89 -10.26
C ARG A 187 12.36 1.29 -8.86
N ASN A 188 11.31 1.63 -8.11
CA ASN A 188 11.13 1.17 -6.73
C ASN A 188 10.92 -0.34 -6.66
N PHE A 189 10.09 -0.89 -7.54
CA PHE A 189 9.78 -2.31 -7.53
C PHE A 189 10.77 -3.15 -8.33
N ARG A 190 11.58 -2.52 -9.21
CA ARG A 190 12.49 -3.18 -10.16
C ARG A 190 11.81 -4.39 -10.81
N PHE A 191 10.93 -4.10 -11.75
CA PHE A 191 10.31 -5.09 -12.64
C PHE A 191 11.32 -5.65 -13.66
N GLU A 192 12.54 -5.95 -13.21
CA GLU A 192 13.53 -6.64 -14.04
C GLU A 192 13.16 -8.12 -13.99
N SER A 193 12.92 -8.68 -15.18
CA SER A 193 12.67 -10.09 -15.45
C SER A 193 13.75 -10.96 -14.80
N TYR A 194 13.33 -12.04 -14.13
CA TYR A 194 14.19 -13.18 -13.81
C TYR A 194 14.09 -14.21 -14.92
#